data_AF-A0A9D8ARU1-F1
#
_entry.id   AF-A0A9D8ARU1-F1
#
_cell.length_a   1.000
_cell.length_b   1.000
_cell.length_c   1.000
_cell.angle_alpha   90.00
_cell.angle_beta   90.00
_cell.angle_gamma   90.00
#
_symmetry.space_group_name_H-M   'P 1'
#
loop_
_entity.id
_entity.type
_entity.pdbx_description
1 polymer ?
#
loop_
_entity_poly.entity_id
_entity_poly.type
_entity_poly.pdbx_seq_one_letter_code
_entity_poly.pdbx_strand_id
1 'polypeptide(L)'
;VSLMGYEHQAETITYTESQLDSMGIIWTLKFEEDGTAEQTTNMSAPLVTFPGTWSTSGNKLTLELTATTGEVGTMTYEYAIDGNILKLNWDMPTGAKLYAELTKQ
;
A
#
# COMPACT_ATOMS: atom_id res chain seq x y z
N VAL A 1 -12.59 -5.08 -3.18
CA VAL A 1 -12.94 -3.67 -2.90
C VAL A 1 -11.77 -2.97 -2.24
N SER A 2 -10.81 -2.56 -3.06
CA SER A 2 -9.70 -1.74 -2.59
C SER A 2 -9.91 -0.28 -3.01
N LEU A 3 -9.92 0.65 -2.05
CA LEU A 3 -10.16 2.09 -2.25
C LEU A 3 -8.87 2.85 -1.91
N MET A 4 -8.26 3.56 -2.85
CA MET A 4 -7.11 4.44 -2.58
C MET A 4 -7.49 5.91 -2.70
N GLY A 5 -7.06 6.72 -1.71
CA GLY A 5 -7.20 8.17 -1.69
C GLY A 5 -5.87 8.87 -1.41
N TYR A 6 -5.65 10.02 -2.03
CA TYR A 6 -4.47 10.89 -1.82
C TYR A 6 -4.93 12.26 -1.31
N GLU A 7 -4.18 12.88 -0.39
CA GLU A 7 -4.45 14.23 0.14
C GLU A 7 -3.14 15.03 0.24
N HIS A 8 -2.92 15.97 -0.68
CA HIS A 8 -2.01 17.11 -0.52
C HIS A 8 -2.87 18.37 -0.62
N GLN A 9 -2.47 19.50 -0.01
CA GLN A 9 -3.35 20.67 0.09
C GLN A 9 -4.00 21.03 -1.27
N ALA A 10 -5.34 20.93 -1.30
CA ALA A 10 -6.25 20.96 -2.45
C ALA A 10 -6.40 19.62 -3.21
N GLU A 11 -7.59 19.04 -3.02
CA GLU A 11 -8.20 17.90 -3.73
C GLU A 11 -7.80 16.49 -3.21
N THR A 12 -8.69 15.95 -2.36
CA THR A 12 -8.74 14.51 -2.11
C THR A 12 -9.22 13.81 -3.38
N ILE A 13 -8.32 13.13 -4.08
CA ILE A 13 -8.70 12.29 -5.22
C ILE A 13 -8.89 10.87 -4.68
N THR A 14 -10.14 10.44 -4.61
CA THR A 14 -10.52 9.07 -4.26
C THR A 14 -10.79 8.30 -5.54
N TYR A 15 -10.06 7.20 -5.72
CA TYR A 15 -10.30 6.26 -6.81
C TYR A 15 -11.05 5.04 -6.28
N THR A 16 -12.17 4.70 -6.93
CA THR A 16 -12.84 3.42 -6.74
C THR A 16 -12.05 2.29 -7.37
N GLU A 17 -12.26 1.05 -6.92
CA GLU A 17 -11.69 -0.17 -7.53
C GLU A 17 -11.93 -0.18 -9.05
N SER A 18 -13.15 0.13 -9.50
CA SER A 18 -13.48 0.23 -10.92
C SER A 18 -12.70 1.30 -11.68
N GLN A 19 -12.35 2.41 -11.03
CA GLN A 19 -11.51 3.46 -11.64
C GLN A 19 -10.07 2.99 -11.73
N LEU A 20 -9.53 2.36 -10.69
CA LEU A 20 -8.19 1.77 -10.70
C LEU A 20 -8.08 0.68 -11.79
N ASP A 21 -9.08 -0.20 -11.89
CA ASP A 21 -9.18 -1.23 -12.93
C ASP A 21 -9.24 -0.61 -14.32
N SER A 22 -10.03 0.46 -14.51
CA SER A 22 -10.13 1.16 -15.80
C SER A 22 -8.82 1.84 -16.21
N MET A 23 -8.02 2.25 -15.24
CA MET A 23 -6.68 2.80 -15.44
C MET A 23 -5.63 1.70 -15.59
N GLY A 24 -6.00 0.43 -15.41
CA GLY A 24 -5.09 -0.71 -15.39
C GLY A 24 -4.10 -0.66 -14.23
N ILE A 25 -4.41 0.06 -13.16
CA ILE A 25 -3.55 0.18 -11.97
C ILE A 25 -3.70 -1.08 -11.13
N ILE A 26 -2.57 -1.73 -10.88
CA ILE A 26 -2.43 -2.88 -10.01
C ILE A 26 -1.68 -2.42 -8.77
N TRP A 27 -2.23 -2.74 -7.61
CA TRP A 27 -1.54 -2.65 -6.34
C TRP A 27 -2.03 -3.75 -5.40
N THR A 28 -1.17 -4.73 -5.20
CA THR A 28 -1.44 -5.91 -4.38
C THR A 28 -0.39 -6.00 -3.28
N LEU A 29 -0.83 -6.27 -2.06
CA LEU A 29 0.03 -6.61 -0.92
C LEU A 29 -0.29 -8.04 -0.48
N LYS A 30 0.75 -8.87 -0.41
CA LYS A 30 0.69 -10.21 0.16
C LYS A 30 1.51 -10.24 1.44
N PHE A 31 0.91 -10.74 2.50
CA PHE A 31 1.55 -10.91 3.81
C PHE A 31 1.51 -12.39 4.17
N GLU A 32 2.68 -12.98 4.41
CA GLU A 32 2.82 -14.37 4.84
C GLU A 32 3.01 -14.46 6.36
N GLU A 33 2.63 -15.60 6.95
CA GLU A 33 2.73 -15.82 8.40
C GLU A 33 4.18 -15.83 8.92
N ASP A 34 5.16 -16.10 8.06
CA ASP A 34 6.59 -16.09 8.40
C ASP A 34 7.21 -14.68 8.45
N GLY A 35 6.39 -13.63 8.26
CA GLY A 35 6.84 -12.24 8.24
C GLY A 35 7.36 -11.77 6.88
N THR A 36 7.30 -12.60 5.84
CA THR A 36 7.60 -12.18 4.47
C THR A 36 6.42 -11.44 3.85
N ALA A 37 6.72 -10.47 3.01
CA ALA A 37 5.74 -9.68 2.27
C ALA A 37 6.13 -9.57 0.80
N GLU A 38 5.12 -9.36 -0.03
CA GLU A 38 5.30 -9.07 -1.45
C GLU A 38 4.36 -7.94 -1.86
N GLN A 39 4.91 -6.93 -2.53
CA GLN A 39 4.13 -5.87 -3.17
C GLN A 39 4.25 -5.96 -4.68
N THR A 40 3.13 -6.11 -5.37
CA THR A 40 3.07 -6.01 -6.83
C THR A 40 2.36 -4.71 -7.22
N THR A 41 3.02 -3.85 -8.00
CA THR A 41 2.42 -2.59 -8.45
C THR A 41 2.93 -2.08 -9.79
N ASN A 42 2.11 -1.29 -10.48
CA ASN A 42 2.50 -0.49 -11.65
C ASN A 42 2.20 1.01 -11.48
N MET A 43 2.04 1.50 -10.23
CA MET A 43 1.70 2.90 -9.98
C MET A 43 2.76 3.90 -10.47
N SER A 44 4.05 3.54 -10.44
CA SER A 44 5.16 4.44 -10.76
C SER A 44 6.05 3.95 -11.91
N ALA A 45 5.82 2.73 -12.42
CA ALA A 45 6.68 2.03 -13.37
C ALA A 45 5.90 0.90 -14.05
N PRO A 46 6.46 0.20 -15.05
CA PRO A 46 5.91 -1.08 -15.49
C PRO A 46 5.68 -2.02 -14.30
N LEU A 47 4.71 -2.93 -14.45
CA LEU A 47 4.33 -3.88 -13.40
C LEU A 47 5.57 -4.58 -12.83
N VAL A 48 5.78 -4.40 -11.54
CA VAL A 48 6.94 -4.90 -10.81
C VAL A 48 6.51 -5.50 -9.49
N THR A 49 7.21 -6.54 -9.06
CA THR A 49 7.03 -7.20 -7.79
C THR A 49 8.25 -6.93 -6.90
N PHE A 50 7.99 -6.42 -5.71
CA PHE A 50 8.98 -6.13 -4.68
C PHE A 50 8.83 -7.13 -3.53
N PRO A 51 9.80 -8.03 -3.32
CA PRO A 51 9.82 -8.89 -2.14
C PRO A 51 10.26 -8.08 -0.93
N GLY A 52 9.87 -8.54 0.27
CA GLY A 52 10.18 -7.83 1.49
C GLY A 52 9.78 -8.55 2.75
N THR A 53 9.73 -7.79 3.84
CA THR A 53 9.25 -8.23 5.14
C THR A 53 8.19 -7.27 5.65
N TRP A 54 7.36 -7.77 6.57
CA TRP A 54 6.40 -6.94 7.29
C TRP A 54 6.50 -7.18 8.78
N SER A 55 6.19 -6.14 9.55
CA SER A 55 6.04 -6.24 11.00
C SER A 55 4.97 -5.27 11.48
N THR A 56 4.40 -5.55 12.64
CA THR A 56 3.43 -4.66 13.28
C THR A 56 3.88 -4.32 14.69
N SER A 57 3.60 -3.07 15.10
CA SER A 57 3.79 -2.61 16.48
C SER A 57 2.71 -1.60 16.82
N GLY A 58 1.81 -1.98 17.73
CA GLY A 58 0.61 -1.19 18.01
C GLY A 58 -0.27 -1.03 16.77
N ASN A 59 -0.58 0.21 16.39
CA ASN A 59 -1.34 0.55 15.19
C ASN A 59 -0.45 0.83 13.97
N LYS A 60 0.83 0.46 14.01
CA LYS A 60 1.78 0.69 12.92
C LYS A 60 2.10 -0.62 12.20
N LEU A 61 1.98 -0.59 10.88
CA LEU A 61 2.45 -1.63 9.96
C LEU A 61 3.70 -1.10 9.27
N THR A 62 4.80 -1.81 9.38
CA THR A 62 6.05 -1.49 8.68
C THR A 62 6.30 -2.52 7.60
N LEU A 63 6.52 -2.05 6.38
CA LEU A 63 6.93 -2.82 5.21
C LEU A 63 8.37 -2.44 4.86
N GLU A 64 9.24 -3.43 4.71
CA GLU A 64 10.58 -3.26 4.15
C GLU A 64 10.63 -3.99 2.82
N LEU A 65 10.61 -3.24 1.71
CA LEU A 65 10.56 -3.77 0.36
C LEU A 65 11.91 -3.60 -0.33
N THR A 66 12.36 -4.64 -1.03
CA THR A 66 13.62 -4.63 -1.78
C THR A 66 13.33 -4.33 -3.24
N ALA A 67 13.87 -3.23 -3.75
CA ALA A 67 13.84 -2.87 -5.16
C ALA A 67 14.65 -3.86 -6.01
N THR A 68 14.39 -3.87 -7.32
CA THR A 68 15.15 -4.69 -8.28
C THR A 68 16.64 -4.31 -8.34
N THR A 69 16.99 -3.10 -7.92
CA THR A 69 18.36 -2.60 -7.75
C THR A 69 19.04 -3.12 -6.48
N GLY A 70 18.31 -3.78 -5.58
CA GLY A 70 18.77 -4.23 -4.27
C GLY A 70 18.64 -3.18 -3.16
N GLU A 71 18.17 -1.97 -3.48
CA GLU A 71 17.87 -0.93 -2.48
C GLU A 71 16.66 -1.33 -1.63
N VAL A 72 16.73 -1.14 -0.32
CA VAL A 72 15.62 -1.43 0.59
C VAL A 72 14.90 -0.13 0.94
N GLY A 73 13.61 -0.07 0.66
CA GLY A 73 12.71 1.00 1.06
C GLY A 73 11.86 0.58 2.26
N THR A 74 11.82 1.43 3.28
CA THR A 74 10.96 1.24 4.45
C THR A 74 9.72 2.13 4.33
N MET A 75 8.55 1.54 4.47
CA MET A 75 7.26 2.24 4.50
C MET A 75 6.56 1.92 5.81
N THR A 76 6.04 2.96 6.49
CA THR A 76 5.31 2.79 7.74
C THR A 76 3.92 3.40 7.60
N TYR A 77 2.92 2.56 7.87
CA TYR A 77 1.51 2.89 7.78
C TYR A 77 0.91 2.90 9.18
N GLU A 78 -0.03 3.81 9.43
CA GLU A 78 -1.06 3.53 10.42
C GLU A 78 -2.06 2.57 9.81
N TYR A 79 -2.36 1.48 10.50
CA TYR A 79 -3.29 0.48 9.99
C TYR A 79 -4.44 0.19 10.95
N ALA A 80 -5.57 -0.20 10.37
CA ALA A 80 -6.71 -0.76 11.08
C ALA A 80 -7.28 -1.93 10.27
N ILE A 81 -7.84 -2.92 10.97
CA ILE A 81 -8.53 -4.06 10.35
C ILE A 81 -10.00 -3.95 10.70
N ASP A 82 -10.86 -3.96 9.68
CA ASP A 82 -12.31 -3.89 9.79
C ASP A 82 -12.92 -5.07 9.02
N GLY A 83 -13.11 -6.19 9.72
CA GLY A 83 -13.50 -7.46 9.11
C GLY A 83 -12.45 -7.95 8.10
N ASN A 84 -12.82 -7.96 6.82
CA ASN A 84 -11.94 -8.39 5.72
C ASN A 84 -11.20 -7.22 5.05
N ILE A 85 -11.29 -6.00 5.60
CA ILE A 85 -10.69 -4.80 5.03
C ILE A 85 -9.49 -4.37 5.88
N LEU A 86 -8.32 -4.32 5.26
CA LEU A 86 -7.13 -3.67 5.80
C LEU A 86 -7.12 -2.21 5.35
N LYS A 87 -7.23 -1.28 6.30
CA LYS A 87 -7.16 0.17 6.07
C LYS A 87 -5.74 0.62 6.40
N LEU A 88 -5.07 1.28 5.46
CA LEU A 88 -3.74 1.85 5.60
C LEU A 88 -3.84 3.38 5.42
N ASN A 89 -3.25 4.11 6.36
CA ASN A 89 -3.02 5.54 6.27
C ASN A 89 -1.50 5.76 6.24
N TRP A 90 -1.03 6.50 5.25
CA TRP A 90 0.37 6.82 5.09
C TRP A 90 0.56 8.33 5.09
N ASP A 91 1.20 8.84 6.14
CA ASP A 91 1.68 10.22 6.17
C ASP A 91 3.06 10.27 5.49
N MET A 92 3.09 10.78 4.26
CA MET A 92 4.33 10.97 3.53
C MET A 92 5.09 12.20 4.08
N PRO A 93 6.44 12.19 4.08
CA PRO A 93 7.24 13.34 4.51
C PRO A 93 6.95 14.64 3.75
N THR A 94 6.39 14.53 2.53
CA THR A 94 5.97 15.66 1.69
C THR A 94 4.71 16.37 2.21
N GLY A 95 4.11 15.87 3.30
CA GLY A 95 2.82 16.32 3.82
C GLY A 95 1.63 15.72 3.10
N ALA A 96 1.85 14.86 2.10
CA ALA A 96 0.78 14.12 1.44
C ALA A 96 0.30 12.98 2.33
N LYS A 97 -1.01 12.74 2.38
CA LYS A 97 -1.59 11.56 3.04
C LYS A 97 -2.13 10.61 1.99
N LEU A 98 -1.80 9.33 2.10
CA LEU A 98 -2.40 8.29 1.28
C LEU A 98 -3.26 7.40 2.16
N TYR A 99 -4.53 7.27 1.78
CA TYR A 99 -5.46 6.30 2.33
C TYR A 99 -5.59 5.12 1.39
N ALA A 100 -5.66 3.92 1.93
CA ALA A 100 -5.80 2.70 1.17
C ALA A 100 -6.66 1.71 1.93
N GLU A 101 -7.68 1.17 1.30
CA GLU A 101 -8.41 0.01 1.78
C GLU A 101 -8.01 -1.17 0.90
N LEU A 102 -7.72 -2.31 1.51
CA LEU A 102 -7.35 -3.54 0.82
C LEU A 102 -8.29 -4.64 1.31
N THR A 103 -9.01 -5.27 0.38
CA THR A 103 -9.85 -6.42 0.74
C THR A 103 -9.01 -7.69 0.74
N LYS A 104 -9.13 -8.50 1.81
CA LYS A 104 -8.62 -9.87 1.81
C LYS A 104 -9.33 -10.70 0.74
N GLN A 105 -8.56 -11.24 -0.21
CA GLN A 105 -9.05 -12.17 -1.23
C GLN A 105 -9.12 -13.61 -0.70
#